data_AF-A0A5K0YIU1-F1
#
_entry.id   AF-A0A5K0YIU1-F1
#
_cell.length_a   1.000
_cell.length_b   1.000
_cell.length_c   1.000
_cell.angle_alpha   90.00
_cell.angle_beta   90.00
_cell.angle_gamma   90.00
#
_symmetry.space_group_name_H-M   'P 1'
#
loop_
_entity.id
_entity.type
_entity.pdbx_description
1 polymer ?
#
loop_
_entity_poly.entity_id
_entity_poly.type
_entity_poly.pdbx_seq_one_letter_code
_entity_poly.pdbx_strand_id
1 'polypeptide(L)' 'GPLAVRMAKIAINKGMEMDLSSGMQVEEDCYERVLNSKDRLEGLAAFADKRKPAYNGE' A
#
# COMPACT_ATOMS: atom_id res chain seq x y z
N GLY A 1 0.30 -3.38 -6.49
CA GLY A 1 -0.12 -4.77 -6.22
C GLY A 1 -1.46 -4.84 -5.52
N PRO A 2 -2.13 -6.02 -5.52
CA PRO A 2 -3.39 -6.26 -4.83
C PRO A 2 -3.36 -5.90 -3.33
N LEU A 3 -2.22 -6.11 -2.66
CA LEU A 3 -2.06 -5.78 -1.24
C LEU A 3 -2.20 -4.27 -1.00
N ALA A 4 -1.52 -3.45 -1.81
CA ALA A 4 -1.58 -1.99 -1.70
C ALA A 4 -3.01 -1.45 -1.86
N VAL A 5 -3.78 -2.00 -2.80
CA VAL A 5 -5.18 -1.59 -3.03
C VAL A 5 -6.06 -1.95 -1.82
N ARG A 6 -5.84 -3.13 -1.21
CA ARG A 6 -6.57 -3.52 0.01
C ARG A 6 -6.25 -2.59 1.18
N MET A 7 -4.97 -2.27 1.41
CA MET A 7 -4.56 -1.38 2.49
C MET A 7 -5.08 0.05 2.26
N ALA A 8 -5.03 0.57 1.03
CA ALA A 8 -5.60 1.87 0.68
C ALA A 8 -7.11 1.93 0.99
N LYS A 9 -7.86 0.88 0.66
CA LYS A 9 -9.30 0.82 0.98
C LYS A 9 -9.56 0.85 2.49
N ILE A 10 -8.73 0.16 3.28
CA ILE A 10 -8.84 0.15 4.74
C ILE A 10 -8.53 1.54 5.30
N ALA A 11 -7.44 2.17 4.85
CA ALA A 11 -7.03 3.50 5.28
C ALA A 11 -8.12 4.54 4.98
N ILE A 12 -8.70 4.53 3.78
CA ILE A 12 -9.79 5.45 3.40
C ILE A 12 -11.03 5.21 4.28
N ASN A 13 -11.50 3.96 4.35
CA ASN A 13 -12.74 3.66 5.08
C ASN A 13 -12.63 4.00 6.57
N LYS A 14 -11.49 3.69 7.20
CA LYS A 14 -11.27 3.97 8.62
C LYS A 14 -10.96 5.45 8.87
N GLY A 15 -10.10 6.04 8.04
CA GLY A 15 -9.68 7.44 8.19
C GLY A 15 -10.84 8.42 8.03
N MET A 16 -11.87 8.10 7.24
CA MET A 16 -13.06 8.95 7.09
C MET A 16 -13.91 9.07 8.37
N GLU A 17 -13.82 8.11 9.29
CA GLU A 17 -14.61 8.10 10.54
C GLU A 17 -13.83 8.69 11.73
N MET A 18 -12.63 9.25 11.48
CA MET A 18 -11.68 9.67 12.51
C MET A 18 -11.26 11.13 12.32
N ASP A 19 -10.70 11.73 13.36
CA ASP A 19 -10.01 13.01 13.22
C ASP A 19 -8.72 12.85 12.39
N LEU A 20 -8.20 13.97 11.88
CA LEU A 20 -7.04 13.96 10.99
C LEU A 20 -5.82 13.26 11.60
N SER A 21 -5.54 13.47 12.89
CA SER A 21 -4.35 12.90 13.51
C SER A 21 -4.45 11.38 13.61
N SER A 22 -5.62 10.88 14.01
CA SER A 22 -5.85 9.44 14.11
C SER A 22 -5.94 8.78 12.72
N GLY A 23 -6.52 9.47 11.73
CA GLY A 23 -6.54 9.04 10.34
C GLY A 23 -5.14 8.90 9.75
N MET A 24 -4.23 9.84 10.04
CA MET A 24 -2.82 9.77 9.63
C MET A 24 -2.09 8.56 10.24
N GLN A 25 -2.35 8.23 11.51
CA GLN A 25 -1.78 7.01 12.12
C GLN A 25 -2.27 5.75 11.41
N VAL A 26 -3.55 5.67 11.07
CA VAL A 26 -4.10 4.52 10.32
C VAL A 26 -3.49 4.42 8.92
N GLU A 27 -3.25 5.56 8.25
CA GLU A 27 -2.56 5.59 6.97
C GLU A 27 -1.12 5.08 7.10
N GLU A 28 -0.38 5.54 8.10
CA GLU A 28 0.99 5.10 8.40
C GLU A 28 1.07 3.59 8.64
N ASP A 29 0.20 3.05 9.50
CA ASP A 29 0.09 1.61 9.76
C ASP A 29 -0.20 0.80 8.50
N CYS A 30 -1.09 1.30 7.63
CA CYS A 30 -1.42 0.66 6.37
C CYS A 30 -0.24 0.72 5.39
N TYR A 31 0.51 1.81 5.41
CA TYR A 31 1.68 2.02 4.55
C TYR A 31 2.84 1.10 4.96
N GLU A 32 3.14 0.96 6.25
CA GLU A 32 4.19 0.07 6.76
C GLU A 32 4.00 -1.39 6.32
N ARG A 33 2.75 -1.87 6.28
CA ARG A 33 2.42 -3.22 5.81
C ARG A 33 2.74 -3.43 4.34
N VAL A 34 2.57 -2.38 3.52
CA VAL A 34 2.89 -2.43 2.08
C VAL A 34 4.39 -2.24 1.85
N LEU A 35 5.07 -1.49 2.72
CA LEU A 35 6.50 -1.19 2.62
C LEU A 35 7.36 -2.47 2.56
N ASN A 36 6.99 -3.48 3.34
CA ASN A 36 7.73 -4.75 3.43
C ASN A 36 7.26 -5.83 2.44
N SER A 37 6.32 -5.50 1.54
CA SER A 37 5.77 -6.45 0.56
C SER A 37 6.69 -6.69 -0.63
N LYS A 38 6.64 -7.91 -1.17
CA LYS A 38 7.35 -8.26 -2.41
C LYS A 38 6.78 -7.50 -3.61
N ASP A 39 5.48 -7.24 -3.61
CA ASP A 39 4.79 -6.42 -4.61
C ASP A 39 5.41 -5.02 -4.76
N ARG A 40 5.91 -4.43 -3.66
CA ARG A 40 6.59 -3.13 -3.73
C ARG A 40 7.94 -3.25 -4.43
N LEU A 41 8.73 -4.25 -4.07
CA LEU A 41 10.05 -4.50 -4.68
C LEU A 41 9.92 -4.82 -6.16
N GLU A 42 8.95 -5.65 -6.54
CA GLU A 42 8.63 -5.97 -7.92
C GLU A 42 8.14 -4.73 -8.70
N GLY A 43 7.32 -3.88 -8.09
CA GLY A 43 6.91 -2.61 -8.69
C GLY A 43 8.09 -1.70 -9.02
N LEU A 44 9.05 -1.58 -8.10
CA LEU A 44 10.27 -0.80 -8.29
C LEU A 44 11.18 -1.42 -9.37
N ALA A 45 11.39 -2.73 -9.33
CA ALA A 45 12.20 -3.45 -10.31
C ALA A 45 11.60 -3.36 -11.71
N ALA A 46 10.29 -3.63 -11.85
CA ALA A 46 9.60 -3.54 -13.12
C ALA A 46 9.60 -2.12 -13.70
N PHE A 47 9.51 -1.10 -12.85
CA PHE A 47 9.64 0.30 -13.26
C PHE A 47 11.05 0.60 -13.80
N ALA A 48 12.09 0.16 -13.09
CA ALA A 48 13.48 0.30 -13.53
C ALA A 48 13.75 -0.41 -14.86
N ASP A 49 13.21 -1.62 -15.02
CA ASP A 49 13.32 -2.46 -16.22
C ASP A 49 12.37 -2.02 -17.36
N LYS A 50 11.51 -1.01 -17.14
CA LYS A 50 10.45 -0.56 -18.07
C LYS A 50 9.54 -1.69 -18.57
N ARG A 51 9.28 -2.68 -17.72
CA ARG A 51 8.40 -3.82 -18.00
C ARG A 51 7.12 -3.73 -17.17
N LYS A 52 6.13 -4.54 -17.53
CA LYS A 52 4.89 -4.64 -16.74
C LYS A 52 5.19 -5.41 -15.43
N PRO A 53 4.83 -4.86 -14.26
CA PRO A 53 5.02 -5.55 -12.98
C PRO A 53 4.07 -6.75 -12.83
N ALA A 54 4.59 -7.83 -12.23
CA ALA A 54 3.83 -9.03 -11.90
C ALA A 54 3.53 -9.09 -10.40
N TYR A 55 2.40 -8.50 -9.99
CA TYR A 55 2.00 -8.48 -8.58
C TYR A 55 1.33 -9.79 -8.17
N ASN A 56 1.77 -10.36 -7.05
CA ASN A 56 1.22 -11.61 -6.49
C ASN A 56 0.44 -11.37 -5.18
N GLY A 57 0.45 -10.14 -4.63
CA GLY A 57 -0.21 -9.84 -3.37
C GLY A 57 0.57 -10.31 -2.14
N GLU A 58 1.88 -10.49 -2.28
CA GLU A 58 2.84 -10.85 -1.23
C GLU A 58 3.78 -9.69 -0.90
#